data_AF-A0A0C9Z9H9-F1
#
_entry.id   AF-A0A0C9Z9H9-F1
#
_cell.length_a   1.000
_cell.length_b   1.000
_cell.length_c   1.000
_cell.angle_alpha   90.00
_cell.angle_beta   90.00
_cell.angle_gamma   90.00
#
_symmetry.space_group_name_H-M   'P 1'
#
loop_
_entity.id
_entity.type
_entity.pdbx_description
1 polymer ?
#
loop_
_entity_poly.entity_id
_entity_poly.type
_entity_poly.pdbx_seq_one_letter_code
_entity_poly.pdbx_strand_id
1 'polypeptide(L)'
;PRKLRTLAEMGQDIGHPELPDLVAIFLFQQRNPGVDVPDISKCPKAIDPGYSFSSAVATFYAPSDFSGVNGMHHQYIHASSSWRNGPPHYDCVFVEKDPTLPGFQGLFVAQVLLFFSFHYWNVYYPCALVQWFTPVGNEPCIDTGMWKVEHEYDEDGDHLVGVIHLDSILQPAHLIGIYGEEYIPHDLQ
;
A
#
# COMPACT_ATOMS: atom_id res chain seq x y z
N PRO A 1 -7.16 12.63 11.38
CA PRO A 1 -7.77 13.94 11.01
C PRO A 1 -7.34 14.31 9.60
N ARG A 2 -8.25 14.83 8.77
CA ARG A 2 -7.98 15.24 7.39
C ARG A 2 -7.10 16.50 7.40
N LYS A 3 -5.92 16.48 6.77
CA LYS A 3 -5.00 17.63 6.72
C LYS A 3 -4.81 18.09 5.27
N LEU A 4 -5.11 19.35 4.98
CA LEU A 4 -4.86 19.96 3.66
C LEU A 4 -3.36 20.24 3.52
N ARG A 5 -2.72 19.67 2.51
CA ARG A 5 -1.28 19.82 2.22
C ARG A 5 -1.00 19.67 0.73
N THR A 6 0.13 20.17 0.26
CA THR A 6 0.64 19.82 -1.07
C THR A 6 1.18 18.39 -1.09
N LEU A 7 1.25 17.77 -2.27
CA LEU A 7 1.86 16.44 -2.42
C LEU A 7 3.35 16.46 -2.01
N ALA A 8 4.06 17.55 -2.27
CA ALA A 8 5.45 17.71 -1.86
C ALA A 8 5.60 17.70 -0.34
N GLU A 9 4.77 18.46 0.39
CA GLU A 9 4.78 18.45 1.87
C GLU A 9 4.44 17.08 2.44
N MET A 10 3.48 16.37 1.84
CA MET A 10 3.14 15.01 2.27
C MET A 10 4.31 14.05 2.09
N GLY A 11 5.00 14.13 0.95
CA GLY A 11 6.17 13.31 0.64
C GLY A 11 7.32 13.57 1.61
N GLN A 12 7.65 14.84 1.84
CA GLN A 12 8.69 15.23 2.80
C GLN A 12 8.40 14.73 4.22
N ASP A 13 7.16 14.85 4.69
CA ASP A 13 6.75 14.43 6.03
C ASP A 13 6.90 12.92 6.27
N ILE A 14 6.72 12.11 5.21
CA ILE A 14 6.78 10.64 5.28
C ILE A 14 8.12 10.07 4.83
N GLY A 15 9.08 10.93 4.46
CA GLY A 15 10.40 10.51 3.99
C GLY A 15 10.46 10.09 2.52
N HIS A 16 9.42 10.37 1.74
CA HIS A 16 9.30 10.07 0.30
C HIS A 16 9.15 11.36 -0.52
N PRO A 17 10.21 12.19 -0.65
CA PRO A 17 10.17 13.45 -1.38
C PRO A 17 9.74 13.31 -2.86
N GLU A 18 9.90 12.12 -3.43
CA GLU A 18 9.52 11.70 -4.78
C GLU A 18 8.00 11.50 -4.97
N LEU A 19 7.18 11.62 -3.91
CA LEU A 19 5.72 11.44 -3.98
C LEU A 19 5.03 12.20 -5.14
N PRO A 20 5.36 13.47 -5.47
CA PRO A 20 4.76 14.16 -6.62
C PRO A 20 5.03 13.46 -7.96
N ASP A 21 6.22 12.87 -8.13
CA ASP A 21 6.59 12.17 -9.35
C ASP A 21 5.88 10.81 -9.42
N LEU A 22 5.77 10.09 -8.28
CA LEU A 22 4.96 8.87 -8.19
C LEU A 22 3.48 9.13 -8.53
N VAL A 23 2.91 10.26 -8.07
CA VAL A 23 1.54 10.66 -8.43
C VAL A 23 1.44 10.97 -9.93
N ALA A 24 2.44 11.60 -10.54
CA ALA A 24 2.44 11.88 -11.96
C ALA A 24 2.48 10.59 -12.81
N ILE A 25 3.30 9.61 -12.40
CA ILE A 25 3.35 8.27 -12.99
C ILE A 25 1.99 7.57 -12.85
N PHE A 26 1.43 7.56 -11.65
CA PHE A 26 0.11 6.98 -11.37
C PHE A 26 -0.97 7.60 -12.27
N LEU A 27 -1.03 8.93 -12.38
CA LEU A 27 -2.00 9.61 -13.23
C LEU A 27 -1.83 9.27 -14.72
N PHE A 28 -0.59 9.09 -15.19
CA PHE A 28 -0.33 8.64 -16.55
C PHE A 28 -0.91 7.23 -16.77
N GLN A 29 -0.60 6.28 -15.88
CA GLN A 29 -1.05 4.89 -15.97
C GLN A 29 -2.58 4.77 -15.90
N GLN A 30 -3.24 5.53 -15.02
CA GLN A 30 -4.71 5.56 -14.92
C GLN A 30 -5.39 6.02 -16.21
N ARG A 31 -4.73 6.89 -16.98
CA ARG A 31 -5.28 7.46 -18.22
C ARG A 31 -4.88 6.68 -19.47
N ASN A 32 -3.82 5.87 -19.40
CA ASN A 32 -3.24 5.16 -20.53
C ASN A 32 -2.93 3.70 -20.11
N PRO A 33 -3.97 2.88 -19.83
CA PRO A 33 -3.77 1.51 -19.36
C PRO A 33 -3.01 0.68 -20.41
N GLY A 34 -1.98 -0.05 -19.97
CA GLY A 34 -1.16 -0.92 -20.82
C GLY A 34 -0.11 -0.20 -21.68
N VAL A 35 0.07 1.11 -21.51
CA VAL A 35 1.11 1.89 -22.19
C VAL A 35 2.30 2.07 -21.23
N ASP A 36 3.50 1.83 -21.73
CA ASP A 36 4.73 2.05 -20.96
C ASP A 36 4.83 3.51 -20.50
N VAL A 37 5.27 3.70 -19.27
CA VAL A 37 5.39 5.03 -18.67
C VAL A 37 6.50 5.80 -19.39
N PRO A 38 6.21 6.99 -19.94
CA PRO A 38 7.23 7.80 -20.59
C PRO A 38 8.17 8.41 -19.55
N ASP A 39 9.18 9.12 -20.02
CA ASP A 39 9.98 10.01 -19.17
C ASP A 39 9.07 10.91 -18.30
N ILE A 40 9.42 11.04 -17.02
CA ILE A 40 8.64 11.76 -16.00
C ILE A 40 8.30 13.21 -16.42
N SER A 41 9.14 13.85 -17.24
CA SER A 41 8.89 15.19 -17.77
C SER A 41 7.64 15.28 -18.63
N LYS A 42 7.17 14.16 -19.18
CA LYS A 42 5.96 14.04 -20.00
C LYS A 42 4.73 13.59 -19.20
N CYS A 43 4.91 13.21 -17.93
CA CYS A 43 3.82 12.78 -17.07
C CYS A 43 2.97 13.98 -16.60
N PRO A 44 1.65 13.80 -16.43
CA PRO A 44 0.76 14.85 -15.93
C PRO A 44 1.08 15.19 -14.48
N LYS A 45 1.25 16.48 -14.17
CA LYS A 45 1.52 16.93 -12.79
C LYS A 45 0.24 17.42 -12.13
N ALA A 46 -0.08 16.84 -10.97
CA ALA A 46 -1.10 17.37 -10.08
C ALA A 46 -0.56 18.64 -9.40
N ILE A 47 -1.23 19.77 -9.60
CA ILE A 47 -0.83 21.07 -9.03
C ILE A 47 -1.63 21.38 -7.76
N ASP A 48 -2.84 20.84 -7.67
CA ASP A 48 -3.77 21.15 -6.58
C ASP A 48 -3.36 20.48 -5.25
N PRO A 49 -3.52 21.16 -4.11
CA PRO A 49 -3.35 20.55 -2.80
C PRO A 49 -4.28 19.35 -2.62
N GLY A 50 -3.76 18.37 -1.90
CA GLY A 50 -4.50 17.19 -1.50
C GLY A 50 -4.86 17.20 -0.02
N TYR A 51 -5.46 16.10 0.41
CA TYR A 51 -5.71 15.84 1.81
C TYR A 51 -5.06 14.54 2.22
N SER A 52 -4.39 14.51 3.37
CA SER A 52 -3.91 13.27 3.97
C SER A 52 -4.83 12.76 5.08
N PHE A 53 -4.84 11.44 5.27
CA PHE A 53 -5.64 10.71 6.24
C PHE A 53 -4.76 9.68 6.96
N SER A 54 -5.14 9.28 8.17
CA SER A 54 -4.41 8.31 8.99
C SER A 54 -4.92 6.88 8.86
N SER A 55 -6.04 6.69 8.15
CA SER A 55 -6.68 5.39 7.99
C SER A 55 -7.69 5.40 6.85
N ALA A 56 -7.94 4.22 6.27
CA ALA A 56 -9.03 3.91 5.37
C ALA A 56 -9.84 2.71 5.90
N VAL A 57 -11.00 2.43 5.32
CA VAL A 57 -11.82 1.26 5.66
C VAL A 57 -11.95 0.38 4.43
N ALA A 58 -11.64 -0.90 4.59
CA ALA A 58 -11.91 -1.93 3.59
C ALA A 58 -13.15 -2.73 4.00
N THR A 59 -14.06 -2.93 3.05
CA THR A 59 -15.25 -3.76 3.21
C THR A 59 -15.15 -4.94 2.25
N PHE A 60 -15.08 -6.16 2.79
CA PHE A 60 -14.84 -7.36 1.99
C PHE A 60 -15.62 -8.55 2.52
N TYR A 61 -15.82 -9.55 1.67
CA TYR A 61 -16.48 -10.80 2.03
C TYR A 61 -15.43 -11.81 2.51
N ALA A 62 -15.56 -12.29 3.75
CA ALA A 62 -14.79 -13.43 4.23
C ALA A 62 -15.74 -14.32 5.05
N PRO A 63 -16.23 -15.43 4.47
CA PRO A 63 -17.17 -16.31 5.13
C PRO A 63 -16.45 -17.02 6.28
N SER A 64 -16.77 -16.59 7.50
CA SER A 64 -16.29 -17.20 8.75
C SER A 64 -17.45 -17.20 9.73
N ASP A 65 -17.43 -18.10 10.72
CA ASP A 65 -18.50 -18.21 11.71
C ASP A 65 -18.69 -16.94 12.57
N PHE A 66 -17.68 -16.04 12.59
CA PHE A 66 -17.72 -14.75 13.29
C PHE A 66 -18.12 -13.56 12.39
N SER A 67 -18.33 -13.80 11.10
CA SER A 67 -18.75 -12.75 10.17
C SER A 67 -20.21 -12.39 10.43
N GLY A 68 -20.56 -11.10 10.40
CA GLY A 68 -21.96 -10.65 10.58
C GLY A 68 -22.93 -11.25 9.54
N VAL A 69 -24.21 -10.89 9.63
CA VAL A 69 -25.25 -11.34 8.68
C VAL A 69 -24.74 -11.11 7.24
N ASN A 70 -24.66 -12.18 6.45
CA ASN A 70 -24.11 -12.23 5.08
C ASN A 70 -22.59 -12.29 4.90
N GLY A 71 -21.77 -12.58 5.92
CA GLY A 71 -20.35 -12.89 5.71
C GLY A 71 -19.43 -11.71 5.41
N MET A 72 -19.94 -10.48 5.51
CA MET A 72 -19.21 -9.23 5.23
C MET A 72 -18.41 -8.75 6.45
N HIS A 73 -17.18 -8.31 6.20
CA HIS A 73 -16.27 -7.70 7.17
C HIS A 73 -16.01 -6.23 6.84
N HIS A 74 -15.74 -5.47 7.90
CA HIS A 74 -15.29 -4.09 7.82
C HIS A 74 -14.05 -3.97 8.68
N GLN A 75 -12.91 -3.64 8.08
CA GLN A 75 -11.67 -3.48 8.81
C GLN A 75 -11.03 -2.13 8.48
N TYR A 76 -10.48 -1.48 9.51
CA TYR A 76 -9.70 -0.28 9.35
C TYR A 76 -8.27 -0.65 8.96
N ILE A 77 -7.72 0.07 8.00
CA ILE A 77 -6.32 0.03 7.62
C ILE A 77 -5.69 1.34 8.08
N HIS A 78 -4.62 1.26 8.86
CA HIS A 78 -3.93 2.38 9.46
C HIS A 78 -2.61 2.69 8.76
N ALA A 79 -2.36 3.98 8.57
CA ALA A 79 -1.07 4.51 8.15
C ALA A 79 -0.81 5.78 8.97
N SER A 80 -0.10 5.62 10.09
CA SER A 80 0.11 6.68 11.06
C SER A 80 1.58 6.75 11.45
N SER A 81 2.21 7.91 11.23
CA SER A 81 3.60 8.17 11.64
C SER A 81 3.81 8.22 13.16
N SER A 82 2.73 8.25 13.94
CA SER A 82 2.77 8.08 15.40
C SER A 82 1.46 7.46 15.86
N TRP A 83 1.52 6.25 16.44
CA TRP A 83 0.35 5.55 16.97
C TRP A 83 0.38 5.54 18.50
N ARG A 84 -0.68 6.07 19.14
CA ARG A 84 -0.78 6.19 20.61
C ARG A 84 0.44 6.89 21.27
N ASN A 85 0.98 7.92 20.62
CA ASN A 85 2.23 8.61 20.99
C ASN A 85 3.47 7.69 21.02
N GLY A 86 3.41 6.57 20.29
CA GLY A 86 4.50 5.64 20.10
C GLY A 86 4.99 5.61 18.65
N PRO A 87 5.69 4.54 18.27
CA PRO A 87 6.24 4.36 16.92
C PRO A 87 5.18 4.45 15.81
N PRO A 88 5.62 4.64 14.56
CA PRO A 88 4.75 4.53 13.40
C PRO A 88 4.02 3.18 13.34
N HIS A 89 2.81 3.20 12.78
CA HIS A 89 2.01 2.01 12.55
C HIS A 89 1.48 2.05 11.12
N TYR A 90 1.95 1.11 10.30
CA TYR A 90 1.66 0.99 8.88
C TYR A 90 1.16 -0.43 8.60
N ASP A 91 -0.13 -0.55 8.35
CA ASP A 91 -0.77 -1.83 8.08
C ASP A 91 -0.42 -2.32 6.67
N CYS A 92 -0.37 -3.64 6.53
CA CYS A 92 -0.23 -4.29 5.22
C CYS A 92 -1.60 -4.56 4.60
N VAL A 93 -1.64 -4.63 3.27
CA VAL A 93 -2.85 -4.82 2.48
C VAL A 93 -2.60 -5.80 1.33
N PHE A 94 -3.66 -6.51 0.96
CA PHE A 94 -3.74 -7.20 -0.32
C PHE A 94 -4.30 -6.25 -1.37
N VAL A 95 -3.60 -6.17 -2.49
CA VAL A 95 -3.96 -5.34 -3.64
C VAL A 95 -4.26 -6.26 -4.83
N GLU A 96 -5.26 -5.93 -5.63
CA GLU A 96 -5.58 -6.69 -6.84
C GLU A 96 -4.39 -6.69 -7.81
N LYS A 97 -3.99 -7.88 -8.29
CA LYS A 97 -2.95 -8.07 -9.32
C LYS A 97 -3.53 -8.65 -10.59
N ASP A 98 -4.09 -9.86 -10.50
CA ASP A 98 -4.69 -10.56 -11.63
C ASP A 98 -5.89 -11.37 -11.13
N PRO A 99 -7.13 -10.93 -11.41
CA PRO A 99 -8.32 -11.62 -10.92
C PRO A 99 -8.55 -12.99 -11.58
N THR A 100 -7.79 -13.33 -12.63
CA THR A 100 -7.87 -14.65 -13.29
C THR A 100 -7.03 -15.71 -12.58
N LEU A 101 -6.09 -15.30 -11.72
CA LEU A 101 -5.25 -16.20 -10.94
C LEU A 101 -5.90 -16.54 -9.59
N PRO A 102 -5.79 -17.80 -9.13
CA PRO A 102 -6.40 -18.21 -7.88
C PRO A 102 -5.62 -17.73 -6.65
N GLY A 103 -6.35 -17.33 -5.62
CA GLY A 103 -5.80 -17.04 -4.30
C GLY A 103 -4.68 -16.00 -4.33
N PHE A 104 -3.61 -16.26 -3.58
CA PHE A 104 -2.50 -15.32 -3.40
C PHE A 104 -1.76 -14.97 -4.71
N GLN A 105 -1.74 -15.86 -5.70
CA GLN A 105 -1.05 -15.59 -6.97
C GLN A 105 -1.67 -14.42 -7.75
N GLY A 106 -2.97 -14.16 -7.54
CA GLY A 106 -3.69 -13.02 -8.10
C GLY A 106 -3.60 -11.75 -7.25
N LEU A 107 -2.76 -11.72 -6.21
CA LEU A 107 -2.63 -10.61 -5.28
C LEU A 107 -1.22 -10.02 -5.29
N PHE A 108 -1.13 -8.71 -5.14
CA PHE A 108 0.06 -8.04 -4.61
C PHE A 108 -0.08 -7.89 -3.09
N VAL A 109 1.05 -7.76 -2.41
CA VAL A 109 1.12 -7.42 -0.99
C VAL A 109 1.88 -6.10 -0.87
N ALA A 110 1.34 -5.18 -0.08
CA ALA A 110 1.96 -3.88 0.13
C ALA A 110 1.77 -3.39 1.56
N GLN A 111 2.71 -2.61 2.09
CA GLN A 111 2.55 -1.86 3.33
C GLN A 111 2.10 -0.44 3.00
N VAL A 112 1.05 0.06 3.67
CA VAL A 112 0.54 1.41 3.40
C VAL A 112 1.28 2.45 4.24
N LEU A 113 1.98 3.36 3.58
CA LEU A 113 2.76 4.42 4.22
C LEU A 113 1.96 5.71 4.42
N LEU A 114 1.08 6.04 3.48
CA LEU A 114 0.28 7.27 3.52
C LEU A 114 -1.05 7.08 2.79
N PHE A 115 -2.16 7.47 3.43
CA PHE A 115 -3.42 7.70 2.74
C PHE A 115 -3.56 9.16 2.36
N PHE A 116 -3.91 9.44 1.11
CA PHE A 116 -4.13 10.80 0.65
C PHE A 116 -5.17 10.85 -0.48
N SER A 117 -5.61 12.06 -0.81
CA SER A 117 -6.42 12.28 -1.99
C SER A 117 -6.17 13.64 -2.59
N PHE A 118 -6.40 13.76 -3.89
CA PHE A 118 -6.23 15.01 -4.62
C PHE A 118 -7.25 15.08 -5.76
N HIS A 119 -7.35 16.26 -6.38
CA HIS A 119 -8.13 16.42 -7.60
C HIS A 119 -7.20 16.64 -8.78
N TYR A 120 -7.57 16.09 -9.93
CA TYR A 120 -6.92 16.37 -11.19
C TYR A 120 -7.98 16.45 -12.29
N TRP A 121 -8.05 17.58 -12.99
CA TRP A 121 -9.07 17.86 -14.03
C TRP A 121 -10.50 17.55 -13.56
N ASN A 122 -10.85 18.01 -12.36
CA ASN A 122 -12.17 17.82 -11.73
C ASN A 122 -12.54 16.35 -11.43
N VAL A 123 -11.56 15.44 -11.44
CA VAL A 123 -11.70 14.05 -10.98
C VAL A 123 -11.04 13.91 -9.62
N TYR A 124 -11.74 13.27 -8.68
CA TYR A 124 -11.25 12.99 -7.34
C TYR A 124 -10.48 11.65 -7.33
N TYR A 125 -9.25 11.66 -6.83
CA TYR A 125 -8.39 10.49 -6.74
C TYR A 125 -8.08 10.18 -5.27
N PRO A 126 -8.78 9.21 -4.66
CA PRO A 126 -8.37 8.62 -3.39
C PRO A 126 -7.21 7.64 -3.62
N CYS A 127 -6.08 7.87 -2.95
CA CYS A 127 -4.84 7.15 -3.17
C CYS A 127 -4.16 6.71 -1.88
N ALA A 128 -3.28 5.72 -2.02
CA ALA A 128 -2.33 5.33 -1.01
C ALA A 128 -0.92 5.33 -1.60
N LEU A 129 0.06 5.81 -0.84
CA LEU A 129 1.48 5.50 -1.07
C LEU A 129 1.75 4.17 -0.36
N VAL A 130 2.32 3.23 -1.08
CA VAL A 130 2.60 1.89 -0.57
C VAL A 130 4.03 1.48 -0.86
N GLN A 131 4.54 0.59 -0.03
CA GLN A 131 5.80 -0.10 -0.20
C GLN A 131 5.52 -1.56 -0.55
N TRP A 132 6.12 -2.06 -1.62
CA TRP A 132 5.79 -3.37 -2.18
C TRP A 132 6.54 -4.52 -1.51
N PHE A 133 5.88 -5.69 -1.54
CA PHE A 133 6.49 -6.97 -1.22
C PHE A 133 6.42 -7.90 -2.42
N THR A 134 7.43 -8.75 -2.55
CA THR A 134 7.49 -9.82 -3.55
C THR A 134 7.41 -11.20 -2.90
N PRO A 135 6.74 -12.19 -3.51
CA PRO A 135 6.68 -13.56 -2.99
C PRO A 135 8.05 -14.25 -3.00
N VAL A 136 8.39 -14.94 -1.92
CA VAL A 136 9.58 -15.79 -1.83
C VAL A 136 9.22 -17.18 -2.36
N GLY A 137 9.47 -17.38 -3.65
CA GLY A 137 9.12 -18.61 -4.37
C GLY A 137 7.69 -18.58 -4.94
N ASN A 138 7.27 -19.70 -5.54
CA ASN A 138 6.01 -19.79 -6.29
C ASN A 138 4.89 -20.57 -5.58
N GLU A 139 5.15 -21.03 -4.35
CA GLU A 139 4.26 -21.89 -3.58
C GLU A 139 4.27 -21.49 -2.10
N PRO A 140 3.18 -21.73 -1.36
CA PRO A 140 3.16 -21.53 0.08
C PRO A 140 4.14 -22.47 0.78
N CYS A 141 4.62 -22.05 1.95
CA CYS A 141 5.46 -22.88 2.81
C CYS A 141 4.76 -24.21 3.14
N ILE A 142 5.46 -25.34 2.96
CA ILE A 142 4.90 -26.67 3.18
C ILE A 142 4.47 -26.92 4.63
N ASP A 143 5.18 -26.33 5.60
CA ASP A 143 4.93 -26.57 7.02
C ASP A 143 3.80 -25.70 7.57
N THR A 144 3.67 -24.45 7.10
CA THR A 144 2.71 -23.48 7.64
C THR A 144 1.51 -23.24 6.71
N GLY A 145 1.61 -23.61 5.43
CA GLY A 145 0.64 -23.24 4.40
C GLY A 145 0.61 -21.75 4.06
N MET A 146 1.51 -20.94 4.63
CA MET A 146 1.55 -19.49 4.43
C MET A 146 2.49 -19.10 3.30
N TRP A 147 2.14 -18.04 2.58
CA TRP A 147 3.04 -17.41 1.62
C TRP A 147 4.11 -16.60 2.36
N LYS A 148 5.35 -16.76 1.91
CA LYS A 148 6.48 -15.95 2.37
C LYS A 148 6.64 -14.78 1.43
N VAL A 149 6.89 -13.61 1.98
CA VAL A 149 7.12 -12.38 1.20
C VAL A 149 8.31 -11.64 1.79
N GLU A 150 9.00 -10.90 0.95
CA GLU A 150 10.07 -9.98 1.34
C GLU A 150 9.85 -8.62 0.69
N HIS A 151 10.48 -7.58 1.23
CA HIS A 151 10.40 -6.26 0.60
C HIS A 151 10.96 -6.32 -0.81
N GLU A 152 10.28 -5.64 -1.72
CA GLU A 152 10.81 -5.39 -3.06
C GLU A 152 11.69 -4.14 -3.00
N TYR A 153 12.76 -4.15 -3.79
CA TYR A 153 13.76 -3.09 -3.83
C TYR A 153 13.92 -2.55 -5.26
N ASP A 154 14.22 -1.27 -5.38
CA ASP A 154 14.55 -0.63 -6.65
C ASP A 154 16.03 -0.83 -7.03
N GLU A 155 16.46 -0.18 -8.13
CA GLU A 155 17.83 -0.29 -8.65
C GLU A 155 18.89 0.31 -7.70
N ASP A 156 18.49 1.24 -6.83
CA ASP A 156 19.36 1.89 -5.85
C ASP A 156 19.44 1.09 -4.53
N GLY A 157 18.61 0.05 -4.40
CA GLY A 157 18.53 -0.80 -3.21
C GLY A 157 17.63 -0.21 -2.11
N ASP A 158 16.87 0.84 -2.43
CA ASP A 158 15.83 1.36 -1.57
C ASP A 158 14.54 0.57 -1.77
N HIS A 159 13.62 0.68 -0.81
CA HIS A 159 12.36 -0.04 -0.89
C HIS A 159 11.50 0.46 -2.05
N LEU A 160 11.02 -0.45 -2.87
CA LEU A 160 10.18 -0.11 -4.01
C LEU A 160 8.83 0.44 -3.51
N VAL A 161 8.55 1.69 -3.85
CA VAL A 161 7.30 2.38 -3.50
C VAL A 161 6.47 2.71 -4.72
N GLY A 162 5.16 2.85 -4.52
CA GLY A 162 4.24 3.25 -5.58
C GLY A 162 2.96 3.89 -5.06
N VAL A 163 2.26 4.59 -5.94
CA VAL A 163 0.94 5.15 -5.64
C VAL A 163 -0.13 4.26 -6.25
N ILE A 164 -1.09 3.84 -5.43
CA ILE A 164 -2.25 3.04 -5.86
C ILE A 164 -3.55 3.79 -5.59
N HIS A 165 -4.59 3.44 -6.35
CA HIS A 165 -5.95 3.89 -6.08
C HIS A 165 -6.54 3.08 -4.91
N LEU A 166 -7.31 3.69 -4.01
CA LEU A 166 -7.86 2.95 -2.86
C LEU A 166 -8.76 1.78 -3.25
N ASP A 167 -9.47 1.88 -4.36
CA ASP A 167 -10.34 0.79 -4.85
C ASP A 167 -9.56 -0.47 -5.27
N SER A 168 -8.23 -0.39 -5.45
CA SER A 168 -7.40 -1.56 -5.71
C SER A 168 -7.10 -2.38 -4.45
N ILE A 169 -7.32 -1.81 -3.26
CA ILE A 169 -7.11 -2.48 -1.98
C ILE A 169 -8.31 -3.40 -1.71
N LEU A 170 -8.06 -4.71 -1.64
CA LEU A 170 -9.10 -5.70 -1.42
C LEU A 170 -9.42 -5.85 0.07
N GLN A 171 -8.39 -6.01 0.90
CA GLN A 171 -8.52 -6.22 2.34
C GLN A 171 -7.16 -6.02 3.05
N PRO A 172 -7.14 -5.86 4.39
CA PRO A 172 -5.91 -5.88 5.16
C PRO A 172 -5.19 -7.23 5.03
N ALA A 173 -3.86 -7.19 5.04
CA ALA A 173 -2.99 -8.36 5.09
C ALA A 173 -2.29 -8.39 6.45
N HIS A 174 -2.31 -9.55 7.11
CA HIS A 174 -1.54 -9.78 8.33
C HIS A 174 -0.25 -10.50 7.98
N LEU A 175 0.86 -9.78 8.06
CA LEU A 175 2.19 -10.36 7.94
C LEU A 175 2.74 -10.67 9.34
N ILE A 176 3.40 -11.82 9.46
CA ILE A 176 4.15 -12.21 10.66
C ILE A 176 5.62 -12.37 10.26
N GLY A 177 6.52 -11.85 11.10
CA GLY A 177 7.96 -11.96 10.88
C GLY A 177 8.39 -13.43 10.82
N ILE A 178 9.25 -13.75 9.86
CA ILE A 178 9.93 -15.05 9.79
C ILE A 178 11.22 -14.89 10.59
N TYR A 179 11.23 -15.45 11.79
CA TYR A 179 12.41 -15.44 12.64
C TYR A 179 13.38 -16.50 12.15
N GLY A 180 14.65 -16.13 12.01
CA GLY A 180 15.73 -17.07 11.74
C GLY A 180 16.07 -17.93 12.96
N GLU A 181 17.14 -18.71 12.86
CA GLU A 181 17.68 -19.47 14.00
C GLU A 181 18.51 -18.59 14.97
N GLU A 182 18.71 -17.33 14.61
CA GLU A 182 19.47 -16.38 15.43
C GLU A 182 18.68 -15.95 16.66
N TYR A 183 19.39 -15.80 17.77
CA TYR A 183 18.81 -15.35 19.02
C TYR A 183 18.31 -13.92 18.88
N ILE A 184 17.04 -13.68 19.20
CA ILE A 184 16.50 -12.31 19.33
C ILE A 184 17.27 -11.64 20.48
N PRO A 185 18.02 -10.55 20.24
CA PRO A 185 18.75 -9.86 21.29
C PRO A 185 17.78 -9.40 22.38
N HIS A 186 18.16 -9.56 23.64
CA HIS A 186 17.32 -9.15 24.79
C HIS A 186 17.04 -7.64 24.82
N ASP A 187 17.76 -6.86 24.02
CA ASP A 187 17.76 -5.39 24.03
C ASP A 187 16.98 -4.81 22.84
N LEU A 188 16.21 -5.63 22.11
CA LEU A 188 15.37 -5.16 21.01
C LEU A 188 14.21 -4.30 21.60
N GLN A 189 14.35 -2.97 21.54
CA GLN A 189 13.33 -1.99 21.95
C GLN A 189 12.45 -1.55 20.78
#